data_AF-A0A959IAP3-F1
#
_entry.id   AF-A0A959IAP3-F1
#
_cell.length_a   1.000
_cell.length_b   1.000
_cell.length_c   1.000
_cell.angle_alpha   90.00
_cell.angle_beta   90.00
_cell.angle_gamma   90.00
#
_symmetry.space_group_name_H-M   'P 1'
#
loop_
_entity.id
_entity.type
_entity.pdbx_description
1 polymer ?
#
loop_
_entity_poly.entity_id
_entity_poly.type
_entity_poly.pdbx_seq_one_letter_code
_entity_poly.pdbx_strand_id
1 'polypeptide(L)'
;MRLLKFAIALLLTGGLTWLLSNPLQFGEKRFPALGHLFNPFTGFWQNADPVPQGEEDLFRLPGLTAPAEVVYDERMVPHIFAENLRDALAVQGFIVAQHRLWQMDIMARRAAGRLSEVLGPATLEIDRRQRRMGLPYAAEQTLATWQESTLGMELLEAYSDGVNAYLRQLSPKDYPLEYKLMGYGPEAWSPLKTALVMKVMAATLCAREDDLEATNSLEQLGREAFDYLFPEYNPKQTPVIPAGTVWNFGPAADSTDQSGAEGLSGFYRSRPLPKPSEFLGSNNWALAGSKTADGAPILCNDPHLELTLPAIWYEVQLHTPEFNAYGVCLPGVPALMIGFNEQVAWGLTNVGQDVLDW
;
A
#
# COMPACT_ATOMS: atom_id res chain seq x y z
N MET A 1 -47.05 25.18 33.06
CA MET A 1 -46.81 25.26 31.60
C MET A 1 -45.37 25.62 31.19
N ARG A 2 -44.69 26.60 31.80
CA ARG A 2 -43.31 26.99 31.40
C ARG A 2 -42.28 25.85 31.56
N LEU A 3 -42.31 25.14 32.68
CA LEU A 3 -41.42 23.99 32.94
C LEU A 3 -41.62 22.84 31.95
N LEU A 4 -42.88 22.57 31.57
CA LEU A 4 -43.20 21.54 30.57
C LEU A 4 -42.65 21.91 29.18
N LYS A 5 -42.82 23.17 28.75
CA LYS A 5 -42.25 23.66 27.49
C LYS A 5 -40.73 23.59 27.47
N PHE A 6 -40.08 23.94 28.59
CA PHE A 6 -38.63 23.82 28.74
C PHE A 6 -38.17 22.36 28.67
N ALA A 7 -38.83 21.45 29.40
CA ALA A 7 -38.48 20.03 29.37
C ALA A 7 -38.62 19.42 27.97
N ILE A 8 -39.70 19.75 27.24
CA ILE A 8 -39.89 19.30 25.85
C ILE A 8 -38.77 19.83 24.95
N ALA A 9 -38.45 21.13 25.03
CA ALA A 9 -37.39 21.72 24.23
C ALA A 9 -36.01 21.10 24.54
N LEU A 10 -35.72 20.85 25.81
CA LEU A 10 -34.47 20.21 26.24
C LEU A 10 -34.38 18.77 25.73
N LEU A 11 -35.46 17.98 25.86
CA LEU A 11 -35.50 16.59 25.39
C LEU A 11 -35.40 16.50 23.87
N LEU A 12 -36.08 17.38 23.13
CA LEU A 12 -35.98 17.43 21.66
C LEU A 12 -34.58 17.84 21.22
N THR A 13 -34.00 18.87 21.82
CA THR A 13 -32.66 19.34 21.47
C THR A 13 -31.60 18.28 21.83
N GLY A 14 -31.69 17.69 23.03
CA GLY A 14 -30.78 16.63 23.46
C GLY A 14 -30.91 15.38 22.60
N GLY A 15 -32.15 14.98 22.27
CA GLY A 15 -32.45 13.86 21.40
C GLY A 15 -31.93 14.06 19.97
N LEU A 16 -32.15 15.24 19.37
CA LEU A 16 -31.61 15.59 18.06
C LEU A 16 -30.08 15.64 18.07
N THR A 17 -29.48 16.25 19.09
CA THR A 17 -28.01 16.29 19.23
C THR A 17 -27.44 14.88 19.33
N TRP A 18 -28.03 14.03 20.17
CA TRP A 18 -27.60 12.64 20.30
C TRP A 18 -27.76 11.87 18.98
N LEU A 19 -28.90 12.02 18.31
CA LEU A 19 -29.19 11.34 17.04
C LEU A 19 -28.24 11.78 15.92
N LEU A 20 -27.85 13.05 15.88
CA LEU A 20 -26.92 13.59 14.90
C LEU A 20 -25.46 13.27 15.22
N SER A 21 -25.09 13.17 16.48
CA SER A 21 -23.71 12.88 16.90
C SER A 21 -23.36 11.39 16.90
N ASN A 22 -24.33 10.49 16.76
CA ASN A 22 -24.10 9.04 16.78
C ASN A 22 -24.37 8.41 15.42
N PRO A 23 -23.58 7.40 15.00
CA PRO A 23 -23.92 6.58 13.84
C PRO A 23 -25.27 5.91 14.04
N LEU A 24 -26.12 5.93 13.02
CA LEU A 24 -27.44 5.33 13.07
C LEU A 24 -27.43 3.99 12.33
N GLN A 25 -28.08 2.98 12.92
CA GLN A 25 -28.22 1.67 12.29
C GLN A 25 -29.68 1.42 11.90
N PHE A 26 -29.91 1.16 10.62
CA PHE A 26 -31.20 0.78 10.06
C PHE A 26 -31.05 -0.60 9.38
N GLY A 27 -31.44 -1.66 10.11
CA GLY A 27 -31.17 -3.03 9.69
C GLY A 27 -29.67 -3.32 9.63
N GLU A 28 -29.20 -3.78 8.47
CA GLU A 28 -27.76 -4.01 8.21
C GLU A 28 -27.01 -2.74 7.79
N LYS A 29 -27.72 -1.65 7.45
CA LYS A 29 -27.11 -0.41 6.99
C LYS A 29 -26.74 0.48 8.16
N ARG A 30 -25.50 0.95 8.17
CA ARG A 30 -24.99 1.92 9.14
C ARG A 30 -24.75 3.26 8.45
N PHE A 31 -25.35 4.31 8.98
CA PHE A 31 -25.16 5.68 8.53
C PHE A 31 -24.13 6.38 9.43
N PRO A 32 -23.26 7.23 8.85
CA PRO A 32 -22.30 8.01 9.63
C PRO A 32 -23.04 9.02 10.52
N ALA A 33 -22.34 9.52 11.55
CA ALA A 33 -22.86 10.55 12.42
C ALA A 33 -23.04 11.87 11.65
N LEU A 34 -24.26 12.11 11.14
CA LEU A 34 -24.54 13.20 10.21
C LEU A 34 -24.26 14.59 10.82
N GLY A 35 -24.44 14.76 12.12
CA GLY A 35 -24.13 16.01 12.82
C GLY A 35 -22.66 16.42 12.71
N HIS A 36 -21.74 15.46 12.82
CA HIS A 36 -20.32 15.72 12.66
C HIS A 36 -19.96 16.02 11.20
N LEU A 37 -20.52 15.24 10.27
CA LEU A 37 -20.27 15.42 8.84
C LEU A 37 -20.78 16.77 8.34
N PHE A 38 -22.01 17.15 8.69
CA PHE A 38 -22.65 18.40 8.28
C PHE A 38 -22.30 19.61 9.17
N ASN A 39 -21.40 19.44 10.15
CA ASN A 39 -20.97 20.55 11.00
C ASN A 39 -20.34 21.67 10.14
N PRO A 40 -20.81 22.92 10.20
CA PRO A 40 -20.30 23.98 9.33
C PRO A 40 -18.85 24.37 9.63
N PHE A 41 -18.33 24.09 10.83
CA PHE A 41 -16.98 24.49 11.27
C PHE A 41 -15.92 23.40 11.09
N THR A 42 -16.31 22.13 11.13
CA THR A 42 -15.38 20.99 11.06
C THR A 42 -15.76 19.93 10.04
N GLY A 43 -16.98 20.00 9.50
CA GLY A 43 -17.55 19.02 8.57
C GLY A 43 -17.06 19.19 7.13
N PHE A 44 -17.72 18.51 6.20
CA PHE A 44 -17.28 18.44 4.80
C PHE A 44 -17.29 19.80 4.10
N TRP A 45 -18.08 20.77 4.58
CA TRP A 45 -18.13 22.12 4.03
C TRP A 45 -16.76 22.80 4.00
N GLN A 46 -15.88 22.47 4.95
CA GLN A 46 -14.52 22.99 5.04
C GLN A 46 -13.59 22.41 3.97
N ASN A 47 -13.97 21.32 3.28
CA ASN A 47 -13.22 20.78 2.14
C ASN A 47 -13.67 21.33 0.78
N ALA A 48 -14.72 22.17 0.75
CA ALA A 48 -15.24 22.75 -0.47
C ALA A 48 -14.49 24.01 -0.92
N ASP A 49 -13.67 24.58 -0.03
CA ASP A 49 -12.83 25.74 -0.36
C ASP A 49 -11.73 25.32 -1.34
N PRO A 50 -11.41 26.15 -2.34
CA PRO A 50 -10.39 25.85 -3.32
C PRO A 50 -9.04 25.67 -2.63
N VAL A 51 -8.40 24.53 -2.87
CA VAL A 51 -6.98 24.32 -2.55
C VAL A 51 -6.20 25.31 -3.42
N PRO A 52 -5.34 26.18 -2.84
CA PRO A 52 -4.48 27.05 -3.63
C PRO A 52 -3.71 26.20 -4.64
N GLN A 53 -3.90 26.46 -5.94
CA GLN A 53 -3.16 25.82 -7.02
C GLN A 53 -2.08 26.78 -7.51
N GLY A 54 -0.85 26.29 -7.61
CA GLY A 54 0.17 26.89 -8.49
C GLY A 54 1.11 27.93 -7.88
N GLU A 55 1.44 27.85 -6.59
CA GLU A 55 2.64 28.55 -6.10
C GLU A 55 3.83 27.57 -6.12
N GLU A 56 4.99 28.03 -6.61
CA GLU A 56 6.28 27.38 -6.35
C GLU A 56 6.45 27.34 -4.83
N ASP A 57 6.07 26.21 -4.23
CA ASP A 57 6.14 26.06 -2.79
C ASP A 57 7.60 25.80 -2.42
N LEU A 58 8.28 26.86 -1.99
CA LEU A 58 9.53 26.73 -1.24
C LEU A 58 9.23 26.01 0.07
N PHE A 59 9.49 24.71 0.10
CA PHE A 59 9.25 23.87 1.25
C PHE A 59 10.27 24.16 2.35
N ARG A 60 9.79 24.77 3.43
CA ARG A 60 10.53 24.95 4.68
C ARG A 60 9.91 24.08 5.76
N LEU A 61 10.01 22.77 5.59
CA LEU A 61 9.55 21.83 6.60
C LEU A 61 10.52 21.85 7.79
N PRO A 62 10.02 21.84 9.04
CA PRO A 62 10.87 21.61 10.20
C PRO A 62 11.61 20.29 10.06
N GLY A 63 12.95 20.33 10.14
CA GLY A 63 13.81 19.14 10.03
C GLY A 63 14.49 18.93 8.68
N LEU A 64 14.24 19.78 7.68
CA LEU A 64 15.08 19.84 6.47
C LEU A 64 16.43 20.47 6.82
N THR A 65 17.49 19.95 6.19
CA THR A 65 18.85 20.48 6.36
C THR A 65 19.17 21.58 5.34
N ALA A 66 18.48 21.57 4.19
CA ALA A 66 18.54 22.59 3.16
C ALA A 66 17.14 22.91 2.61
N PRO A 67 16.94 24.04 1.91
CA PRO A 67 15.69 24.32 1.21
C PRO A 67 15.36 23.24 0.18
N ALA A 68 14.07 23.00 -0.03
CA ALA A 68 13.57 22.18 -1.12
C ALA A 68 12.47 22.93 -1.87
N GLU A 69 12.30 22.60 -3.14
CA GLU A 69 11.32 23.20 -4.05
C GLU A 69 10.47 22.09 -4.66
N VAL A 70 9.17 22.33 -4.81
CA VAL A 70 8.27 21.43 -5.52
C VAL A 70 7.61 22.18 -6.66
N VAL A 71 7.79 21.66 -7.87
CA VAL A 71 7.14 22.15 -9.08
C VAL A 71 6.13 21.10 -9.55
N TYR A 72 4.93 21.52 -9.92
CA TYR A 72 3.91 20.63 -10.48
C TYR A 72 3.83 20.77 -12.00
N ASP A 73 3.84 19.65 -12.72
CA ASP A 73 3.58 19.66 -14.18
C ASP A 73 2.08 19.84 -14.49
N GLU A 74 1.74 19.89 -15.79
CA GLU A 74 0.36 20.04 -16.27
C GLU A 74 -0.58 18.90 -15.85
N ARG A 75 -0.02 17.73 -15.47
CA ARG A 75 -0.76 16.57 -14.95
C ARG A 75 -0.82 16.56 -13.42
N MET A 76 -0.30 17.60 -12.75
CA MET A 76 -0.15 17.71 -11.30
C MET A 76 0.80 16.67 -10.70
N VAL A 77 1.81 16.23 -11.47
CA VAL A 77 2.89 15.41 -10.92
C VAL A 77 3.88 16.30 -10.18
N PRO A 78 4.22 16.00 -8.91
CA PRO A 78 5.25 16.75 -8.19
C PRO A 78 6.65 16.39 -8.67
N HIS A 79 7.45 17.42 -8.91
CA HIS A 79 8.87 17.37 -9.16
C HIS A 79 9.60 17.98 -7.97
N ILE A 80 10.26 17.14 -7.17
CA ILE A 80 10.86 17.53 -5.89
C ILE A 80 12.35 17.80 -6.10
N PHE A 81 12.78 19.04 -5.92
CA PHE A 81 14.17 19.47 -5.98
C PHE A 81 14.70 19.72 -4.58
N ALA A 82 15.78 19.04 -4.19
CA ALA A 82 16.43 19.21 -2.88
C ALA A 82 17.95 19.03 -2.98
N GLU A 83 18.71 19.52 -2.00
CA GLU A 83 20.17 19.38 -1.99
C GLU A 83 20.67 17.99 -1.60
N ASN A 84 19.79 17.12 -1.07
CA ASN A 84 20.15 15.77 -0.65
C ASN A 84 18.91 14.86 -0.62
N LEU A 85 19.15 13.54 -0.67
CA LEU A 85 18.07 12.55 -0.74
C LEU A 85 17.20 12.52 0.52
N ARG A 86 17.78 12.74 1.70
CA ARG A 86 17.02 12.75 2.97
C ARG A 86 15.92 13.82 2.95
N ASP A 87 16.29 15.04 2.58
CA ASP A 87 15.35 16.16 2.48
C ASP A 87 14.33 15.93 1.34
N ALA A 88 14.75 15.36 0.20
CA ALA A 88 13.84 14.98 -0.88
C ALA A 88 12.78 13.97 -0.42
N LEU A 89 13.15 12.96 0.37
CA LEU A 89 12.22 11.95 0.89
C LEU A 89 11.29 12.52 1.97
N ALA A 90 11.75 13.46 2.79
CA ALA A 90 10.87 14.18 3.72
C ALA A 90 9.81 14.99 2.97
N VAL A 91 10.20 15.69 1.90
CA VAL A 91 9.24 16.42 1.06
C VAL A 91 8.30 15.44 0.33
N GLN A 92 8.81 14.30 -0.16
CA GLN A 92 7.99 13.24 -0.76
C GLN A 92 6.91 12.76 0.23
N GLY A 93 7.29 12.46 1.48
CA GLY A 93 6.35 12.04 2.52
C GLY A 93 5.27 13.09 2.80
N PHE A 94 5.65 14.37 2.85
CA PHE A 94 4.71 15.47 3.03
C PHE A 94 3.69 15.54 1.90
N ILE A 95 4.16 15.58 0.64
CA ILE A 95 3.32 15.74 -0.55
C ILE A 95 2.42 14.51 -0.77
N VAL A 96 2.96 13.30 -0.59
CA VAL A 96 2.16 12.09 -0.70
C VAL A 96 1.09 12.06 0.39
N ALA A 97 1.39 12.48 1.61
CA ALA A 97 0.37 12.61 2.66
C ALA A 97 -0.68 13.66 2.30
N GLN A 98 -0.26 14.83 1.79
CA GLN A 98 -1.19 15.87 1.33
C GLN A 98 -2.23 15.33 0.35
N HIS A 99 -1.81 14.46 -0.58
CA HIS A 99 -2.70 13.93 -1.62
C HIS A 99 -3.39 12.61 -1.24
N ARG A 100 -2.76 11.76 -0.42
CA ARG A 100 -3.14 10.35 -0.23
C ARG A 100 -3.25 9.91 1.24
N LEU A 101 -3.30 10.83 2.21
CA LEU A 101 -3.26 10.51 3.64
C LEU A 101 -4.24 9.39 4.06
N TRP A 102 -5.52 9.48 3.65
CA TRP A 102 -6.51 8.46 4.03
C TRP A 102 -6.22 7.09 3.39
N GLN A 103 -5.77 7.06 2.13
CA GLN A 103 -5.36 5.83 1.45
C GLN A 103 -4.19 5.16 2.19
N MET A 104 -3.18 5.95 2.59
CA MET A 104 -2.04 5.44 3.35
C MET A 104 -2.47 4.82 4.68
N ASP A 105 -3.32 5.51 5.44
CA ASP A 105 -3.81 5.06 6.75
C ASP A 105 -4.66 3.79 6.63
N ILE A 106 -5.59 3.72 5.66
CA ILE A 106 -6.46 2.54 5.52
C ILE A 106 -5.67 1.31 5.05
N MET A 107 -4.64 1.49 4.21
CA MET A 107 -3.73 0.40 3.83
C MET A 107 -2.94 -0.12 5.04
N ALA A 108 -2.37 0.78 5.85
CA ALA A 108 -1.66 0.38 7.07
C ALA A 108 -2.59 -0.34 8.07
N ARG A 109 -3.82 0.16 8.27
CA ARG A 109 -4.83 -0.47 9.13
C ARG A 109 -5.26 -1.85 8.62
N ARG A 110 -5.38 -2.02 7.29
CA ARG A 110 -5.66 -3.32 6.67
C ARG A 110 -4.57 -4.34 7.01
N ALA A 111 -3.30 -4.03 6.77
CA ALA A 111 -2.21 -4.95 7.13
C ALA A 111 -2.15 -5.22 8.64
N ALA A 112 -2.38 -4.20 9.46
CA ALA A 112 -2.34 -4.34 10.92
C ALA A 112 -3.51 -5.15 11.50
N GLY A 113 -4.55 -5.42 10.69
CA GLY A 113 -5.82 -5.97 11.17
C GLY A 113 -6.49 -5.04 12.18
N ARG A 114 -6.67 -3.78 11.81
CA ARG A 114 -7.25 -2.69 12.61
C ARG A 114 -8.34 -1.90 11.84
N LEU A 115 -8.90 -2.46 10.76
CA LEU A 115 -9.97 -1.80 10.00
C LEU A 115 -11.24 -1.65 10.82
N SER A 116 -11.58 -2.62 11.68
CA SER A 116 -12.80 -2.57 12.47
C SER A 116 -12.83 -1.46 13.51
N GLU A 117 -11.67 -0.90 13.86
CA GLU A 117 -11.60 0.29 14.71
C GLU A 117 -12.28 1.51 14.06
N VAL A 118 -12.25 1.61 12.72
CA VAL A 118 -12.72 2.79 11.97
C VAL A 118 -13.86 2.50 11.00
N LEU A 119 -13.97 1.26 10.51
CA LEU A 119 -15.04 0.80 9.60
C LEU A 119 -16.10 -0.05 10.33
N GLY A 120 -15.83 -0.44 11.58
CA GLY A 120 -16.76 -1.20 12.43
C GLY A 120 -16.77 -2.72 12.21
N PRO A 121 -17.78 -3.42 12.77
CA PRO A 121 -17.78 -4.89 12.85
C PRO A 121 -17.79 -5.61 11.49
N ALA A 122 -18.22 -4.96 10.41
CA ALA A 122 -18.29 -5.55 9.07
C ALA A 122 -16.91 -5.98 8.55
N THR A 123 -15.82 -5.36 9.02
CA THR A 123 -14.45 -5.69 8.62
C THR A 123 -13.72 -6.62 9.59
N LEU A 124 -14.42 -7.17 10.59
CA LEU A 124 -13.77 -7.93 11.67
C LEU A 124 -13.09 -9.21 11.17
N GLU A 125 -13.70 -9.89 10.20
CA GLU A 125 -13.09 -11.09 9.63
C GLU A 125 -11.86 -10.75 8.76
N ILE A 126 -11.84 -9.57 8.15
CA ILE A 126 -10.64 -9.08 7.46
C ILE A 126 -9.52 -8.91 8.50
N ASP A 127 -9.78 -8.21 9.61
CA ASP A 127 -8.78 -8.00 10.66
C ASP A 127 -8.23 -9.31 11.23
N ARG A 128 -9.12 -10.27 11.49
CA ARG A 128 -8.74 -11.61 11.96
C ARG A 128 -7.86 -12.34 10.95
N ARG A 129 -8.22 -12.30 9.67
CA ARG A 129 -7.43 -12.93 8.60
C ARG A 129 -6.03 -12.33 8.51
N GLN A 130 -5.91 -11.01 8.52
CA GLN A 130 -4.61 -10.32 8.39
C GLN A 130 -3.68 -10.64 9.55
N ARG A 131 -4.24 -10.74 10.77
CA ARG A 131 -3.50 -11.17 11.97
C ARG A 131 -3.12 -12.65 11.95
N ARG A 132 -4.01 -13.53 11.48
CA ARG A 132 -3.73 -14.99 11.33
C ARG A 132 -2.65 -15.26 10.30
N MET A 133 -2.65 -14.54 9.17
CA MET A 133 -1.56 -14.60 8.18
C MET A 133 -0.23 -14.03 8.71
N GLY A 134 -0.24 -13.35 9.86
CA GLY A 134 0.97 -12.80 10.47
C GLY A 134 1.51 -11.53 9.81
N LEU A 135 0.70 -10.79 9.02
CA LEU A 135 1.18 -9.55 8.39
C LEU A 135 1.72 -8.50 9.39
N PRO A 136 1.10 -8.28 10.57
CA PRO A 136 1.67 -7.37 11.56
C PRO A 136 3.05 -7.84 12.04
N TYR A 137 3.18 -9.12 12.37
CA TYR A 137 4.44 -9.72 12.80
C TYR A 137 5.51 -9.62 11.70
N ALA A 138 5.16 -9.92 10.45
CA ALA A 138 6.07 -9.78 9.32
C ALA A 138 6.54 -8.33 9.11
N ALA A 139 5.67 -7.35 9.35
CA ALA A 139 6.03 -5.93 9.30
C ALA A 139 7.00 -5.55 10.43
N GLU A 140 6.80 -6.06 11.64
CA GLU A 140 7.73 -5.87 12.77
C GLU A 140 9.11 -6.48 12.47
N GLN A 141 9.17 -7.70 11.90
CA GLN A 141 10.44 -8.31 11.50
C GLN A 141 11.14 -7.53 10.38
N THR A 142 10.37 -6.97 9.45
CA THR A 142 10.91 -6.12 8.38
C THR A 142 11.52 -4.85 8.96
N LEU A 143 10.84 -4.22 9.92
CA LEU A 143 11.38 -3.05 10.61
C LEU A 143 12.64 -3.39 11.40
N ALA A 144 12.67 -4.52 12.12
CA ALA A 144 13.86 -4.97 12.84
C ALA A 144 15.06 -5.16 11.89
N THR A 145 14.82 -5.70 10.69
CA THR A 145 15.86 -5.84 9.66
C THR A 145 16.30 -4.48 9.13
N TRP A 146 15.37 -3.56 8.87
CA TRP A 146 15.72 -2.21 8.42
C TRP A 146 16.58 -1.45 9.43
N GLN A 147 16.35 -1.68 10.74
CA GLN A 147 17.15 -1.10 11.83
C GLN A 147 18.62 -1.48 11.80
N GLU A 148 19.00 -2.55 11.11
CA GLU A 148 20.41 -2.92 10.91
C GLU A 148 21.13 -1.98 9.94
N SER A 149 20.40 -1.25 9.09
CA SER A 149 20.93 -0.26 8.16
C SER A 149 20.71 1.16 8.68
N THR A 150 21.78 1.82 9.14
CA THR A 150 21.72 3.21 9.60
C THR A 150 21.17 4.14 8.51
N LEU A 151 21.67 4.02 7.29
CA LEU A 151 21.21 4.83 6.16
C LEU A 151 19.75 4.49 5.80
N GLY A 152 19.38 3.21 5.77
CA GLY A 152 18.02 2.79 5.45
C GLY A 152 16.99 3.36 6.43
N MET A 153 17.29 3.31 7.73
CA MET A 153 16.43 3.90 8.75
C MET A 153 16.35 5.42 8.64
N GLU A 154 17.47 6.11 8.42
CA GLU A 154 17.48 7.56 8.26
C GLU A 154 16.54 8.02 7.13
N LEU A 155 16.54 7.32 6.00
CA LEU A 155 15.67 7.62 4.85
C LEU A 155 14.18 7.32 5.14
N LEU A 156 13.89 6.23 5.86
CA LEU A 156 12.53 5.88 6.30
C LEU A 156 11.96 6.88 7.32
N GLU A 157 12.81 7.33 8.24
CA GLU A 157 12.47 8.35 9.23
C GLU A 157 12.23 9.69 8.56
N ALA A 158 13.09 10.10 7.62
CA ALA A 158 12.89 11.33 6.87
C ALA A 158 11.53 11.38 6.16
N TYR A 159 11.15 10.31 5.46
CA TYR A 159 9.81 10.19 4.86
C TYR A 159 8.69 10.30 5.91
N SER A 160 8.84 9.60 7.04
CA SER A 160 7.87 9.63 8.14
C SER A 160 7.73 11.03 8.76
N ASP A 161 8.84 11.74 8.93
CA ASP A 161 8.88 13.12 9.43
C ASP A 161 8.14 14.07 8.49
N GLY A 162 8.30 13.88 7.19
CA GLY A 162 7.53 14.55 6.14
C GLY A 162 6.02 14.39 6.29
N VAL A 163 5.57 13.12 6.34
CA VAL A 163 4.15 12.80 6.56
C VAL A 163 3.64 13.45 7.86
N ASN A 164 4.41 13.34 8.92
CA ASN A 164 4.05 13.90 10.23
C ASN A 164 4.09 15.44 10.24
N ALA A 165 4.92 16.08 9.42
CA ALA A 165 4.93 17.53 9.25
C ALA A 165 3.63 18.03 8.64
N TYR A 166 3.09 17.32 7.64
CA TYR A 166 1.76 17.60 7.10
C TYR A 166 0.68 17.38 8.16
N LEU A 167 0.70 16.23 8.86
CA LEU A 167 -0.28 15.92 9.91
C LEU A 167 -0.36 16.97 11.02
N ARG A 168 0.78 17.55 11.42
CA ARG A 168 0.83 18.60 12.45
C ARG A 168 0.14 19.91 12.03
N GLN A 169 -0.04 20.15 10.74
CA GLN A 169 -0.74 21.33 10.22
C GLN A 169 -2.26 21.13 10.23
N LEU A 170 -2.73 19.89 10.32
CA LEU A 170 -4.14 19.58 10.25
C LEU A 170 -4.82 19.75 11.61
N SER A 171 -5.97 20.40 11.59
CA SER A 171 -6.98 20.29 12.64
C SER A 171 -8.22 19.54 12.10
N PRO A 172 -9.19 19.14 12.93
CA PRO A 172 -10.35 18.38 12.45
C PRO A 172 -11.12 19.01 11.27
N LYS A 173 -11.07 20.34 11.11
CA LYS A 173 -11.66 21.04 9.95
C LYS A 173 -10.88 20.80 8.65
N ASP A 174 -9.58 20.53 8.74
CA ASP A 174 -8.66 20.38 7.61
C ASP A 174 -8.51 18.91 7.18
N TYR A 175 -9.08 17.98 7.94
CA TYR A 175 -9.00 16.55 7.60
C TYR A 175 -9.63 16.26 6.23
N PRO A 176 -9.06 15.30 5.47
CA PRO A 176 -9.70 14.76 4.29
C PRO A 176 -11.13 14.28 4.57
N LEU A 177 -11.98 14.32 3.54
CA LEU A 177 -13.42 14.03 3.65
C LEU A 177 -13.70 12.67 4.29
N GLU A 178 -12.90 11.67 3.97
CA GLU A 178 -13.07 10.29 4.42
C GLU A 178 -12.98 10.17 5.95
N TYR A 179 -12.05 10.90 6.59
CA TYR A 179 -11.94 10.96 8.04
C TYR A 179 -13.19 11.55 8.69
N LYS A 180 -13.77 12.61 8.08
CA LYS A 180 -15.00 13.26 8.55
C LYS A 180 -16.22 12.38 8.36
N LEU A 181 -16.27 11.63 7.24
CA LEU A 181 -17.33 10.68 6.95
C LEU A 181 -17.34 9.52 7.95
N MET A 182 -16.16 8.99 8.26
CA MET A 182 -16.02 7.82 9.14
C MET A 182 -15.93 8.21 10.63
N GLY A 183 -15.74 9.49 10.94
CA GLY A 183 -15.76 10.02 12.31
C GLY A 183 -14.51 9.68 13.12
N TYR A 184 -13.34 9.66 12.48
CA TYR A 184 -12.06 9.40 13.15
C TYR A 184 -10.96 10.32 12.60
N GLY A 185 -9.82 10.38 13.28
CA GLY A 185 -8.67 11.20 12.87
C GLY A 185 -7.47 10.36 12.42
N PRO A 186 -6.55 10.94 11.64
CA PRO A 186 -5.30 10.26 11.27
C PRO A 186 -4.41 10.01 12.49
N GLU A 187 -3.60 8.96 12.40
CA GLU A 187 -2.56 8.64 13.37
C GLU A 187 -1.19 9.00 12.80
N ALA A 188 -0.22 9.34 13.66
CA ALA A 188 1.16 9.60 13.24
C ALA A 188 1.72 8.47 12.36
N TRP A 189 2.52 8.84 11.37
CA TRP A 189 3.22 7.92 10.51
C TRP A 189 4.53 7.47 11.14
N SER A 190 4.86 6.21 10.98
CA SER A 190 6.10 5.62 11.48
C SER A 190 6.67 4.66 10.43
N PRO A 191 7.97 4.33 10.51
CA PRO A 191 8.57 3.30 9.66
C PRO A 191 7.82 1.95 9.72
N LEU A 192 7.19 1.62 10.86
CA LEU A 192 6.33 0.43 10.95
C LEU A 192 5.12 0.50 10.03
N LYS A 193 4.50 1.68 9.86
CA LYS A 193 3.38 1.84 8.91
C LYS A 193 3.84 1.69 7.46
N THR A 194 5.04 2.17 7.14
CA THR A 194 5.67 1.89 5.84
C THR A 194 5.84 0.38 5.63
N ALA A 195 6.34 -0.35 6.63
CA ALA A 195 6.47 -1.81 6.57
C ALA A 195 5.10 -2.48 6.39
N LEU A 196 4.06 -2.03 7.10
CA LEU A 196 2.69 -2.56 6.96
C LEU A 196 2.14 -2.35 5.54
N VAL A 197 2.32 -1.17 4.94
CA VAL A 197 1.91 -0.90 3.55
C VAL A 197 2.63 -1.84 2.58
N MET A 198 3.93 -2.08 2.77
CA MET A 198 4.67 -3.06 1.97
C MET A 198 4.12 -4.48 2.13
N LYS A 199 3.65 -4.89 3.32
CA LYS A 199 3.02 -6.20 3.53
C LYS A 199 1.66 -6.33 2.84
N VAL A 200 0.88 -5.24 2.73
CA VAL A 200 -0.34 -5.26 1.89
C VAL A 200 0.02 -5.52 0.43
N MET A 201 1.06 -4.84 -0.08
CA MET A 201 1.51 -5.04 -1.46
C MET A 201 2.02 -6.47 -1.68
N ALA A 202 2.84 -7.00 -0.77
CA ALA A 202 3.29 -8.39 -0.82
C ALA A 202 2.11 -9.37 -0.83
N ALA A 203 1.14 -9.21 0.09
CA ALA A 203 -0.05 -10.05 0.11
C ALA A 203 -0.91 -9.91 -1.16
N THR A 204 -0.89 -8.76 -1.83
CA THR A 204 -1.61 -8.55 -3.10
C THR A 204 -0.94 -9.32 -4.25
N LEU A 205 0.39 -9.39 -4.26
CA LEU A 205 1.17 -10.01 -5.34
C LEU A 205 1.41 -11.51 -5.14
N CYS A 206 1.45 -11.97 -3.88
CA CYS A 206 1.81 -13.34 -3.50
C CYS A 206 0.60 -14.21 -3.09
N ALA A 207 -0.65 -13.71 -3.16
CA ALA A 207 -1.83 -14.48 -2.74
C ALA A 207 -2.38 -15.43 -3.83
N ARG A 208 -1.51 -15.94 -4.70
CA ARG A 208 -1.84 -17.02 -5.64
C ARG A 208 -1.18 -18.28 -5.10
N GLU A 209 -2.01 -19.26 -4.81
CA GLU A 209 -1.65 -20.61 -4.36
C GLU A 209 -2.53 -21.57 -5.14
N ASP A 210 -2.01 -22.74 -5.50
CA ASP A 210 -2.79 -23.81 -6.12
C ASP A 210 -2.53 -25.15 -5.41
N ASP A 211 -2.07 -25.13 -4.16
CA ASP A 211 -1.61 -26.31 -3.41
C ASP A 211 -2.68 -27.39 -3.31
N LEU A 212 -3.91 -27.00 -2.97
CA LEU A 212 -5.02 -27.94 -2.81
C LEU A 212 -5.47 -28.50 -4.15
N GLU A 213 -5.58 -27.66 -5.19
CA GLU A 213 -5.93 -28.08 -6.54
C GLU A 213 -4.85 -28.99 -7.15
N ALA A 214 -3.57 -28.65 -6.96
CA ALA A 214 -2.42 -29.42 -7.37
C ALA A 214 -2.38 -30.78 -6.66
N THR A 215 -2.58 -30.81 -5.34
CA THR A 215 -2.64 -32.05 -4.55
C THR A 215 -3.76 -32.96 -5.02
N ASN A 216 -4.98 -32.43 -5.18
CA ASN A 216 -6.13 -33.21 -5.68
C ASN A 216 -5.91 -33.70 -7.13
N SER A 217 -5.26 -32.89 -7.97
CA SER A 217 -4.95 -33.24 -9.36
C SER A 217 -3.88 -34.32 -9.43
N LEU A 218 -2.84 -34.22 -8.58
CA LEU A 218 -1.80 -35.23 -8.46
C LEU A 218 -2.36 -36.58 -8.00
N GLU A 219 -3.26 -36.58 -7.01
CA GLU A 219 -3.93 -37.80 -6.51
C GLU A 219 -4.77 -38.48 -7.62
N GLN A 220 -5.50 -37.70 -8.43
CA GLN A 220 -6.36 -38.22 -9.50
C GLN A 220 -5.60 -38.69 -10.74
N LEU A 221 -4.59 -37.93 -11.16
CA LEU A 221 -3.88 -38.15 -12.42
C LEU A 221 -2.68 -39.10 -12.27
N GLY A 222 -2.11 -39.17 -11.06
CA GLY A 222 -0.81 -39.77 -10.81
C GLY A 222 0.34 -38.85 -11.24
N ARG A 223 1.53 -39.08 -10.66
CA ARG A 223 2.72 -38.22 -10.82
C ARG A 223 3.10 -37.97 -12.28
N GLU A 224 3.14 -39.02 -13.11
CA GLU A 224 3.57 -38.91 -14.51
C GLU A 224 2.66 -37.99 -15.33
N ALA A 225 1.35 -38.15 -15.23
CA ALA A 225 0.39 -37.34 -15.97
C ALA A 225 0.31 -35.91 -15.41
N PHE A 226 0.45 -35.74 -14.09
CA PHE A 226 0.51 -34.42 -13.46
C PHE A 226 1.73 -33.63 -13.95
N ASP A 227 2.94 -34.22 -13.91
CA ASP A 227 4.17 -33.56 -14.35
C ASP A 227 4.17 -33.21 -15.83
N TYR A 228 3.50 -34.02 -16.65
CA TYR A 228 3.34 -33.73 -18.07
C TYR A 228 2.44 -32.51 -18.32
N LEU A 229 1.36 -32.37 -17.55
CA LEU A 229 0.39 -31.27 -17.70
C LEU A 229 0.84 -29.98 -17.00
N PHE A 230 1.50 -30.10 -15.85
CA PHE A 230 1.93 -29.00 -14.98
C PHE A 230 3.44 -29.11 -14.68
N PRO A 231 4.32 -29.03 -15.69
CA PRO A 231 5.75 -29.14 -15.46
C PRO A 231 6.26 -27.95 -14.64
N GLU A 232 7.04 -28.22 -13.60
CA GLU A 232 7.68 -27.20 -12.77
C GLU A 232 8.62 -26.30 -13.60
N TYR A 233 9.28 -26.88 -14.61
CA TYR A 233 10.14 -26.15 -15.54
C TYR A 233 9.70 -26.38 -16.98
N ASN A 234 9.44 -25.30 -17.71
CA ASN A 234 9.21 -25.38 -19.14
C ASN A 234 10.55 -25.35 -19.89
N PRO A 235 10.95 -26.42 -20.60
CA PRO A 235 12.25 -26.50 -21.26
C PRO A 235 12.45 -25.46 -22.39
N LYS A 236 11.37 -24.81 -22.84
CA LYS A 236 11.45 -23.73 -23.83
C LYS A 236 11.74 -22.36 -23.21
N GLN A 237 11.64 -22.21 -21.90
CA GLN A 237 11.97 -20.97 -21.21
C GLN A 237 13.49 -20.83 -21.10
N THR A 238 13.96 -19.58 -21.21
CA THR A 238 15.35 -19.22 -20.90
C THR A 238 15.31 -18.44 -19.59
N PRO A 239 15.85 -19.00 -18.48
CA PRO A 239 15.83 -18.31 -17.20
C PRO A 239 16.71 -17.06 -17.24
N VAL A 240 16.34 -16.06 -16.42
CA VAL A 240 17.14 -14.83 -16.27
C VAL A 240 18.54 -15.15 -15.77
N ILE A 241 18.65 -16.08 -14.82
CA ILE A 241 19.92 -16.67 -14.40
C ILE A 241 20.20 -17.84 -15.33
N PRO A 242 21.23 -17.80 -16.19
CA PRO A 242 21.48 -18.85 -17.15
C PRO A 242 21.68 -20.21 -16.50
N ALA A 243 21.19 -21.26 -17.17
CA ALA A 243 21.45 -22.63 -16.75
C ALA A 243 22.96 -22.90 -16.65
N GLY A 244 23.39 -23.56 -15.56
CA GLY A 244 24.80 -23.83 -15.28
C GLY A 244 25.56 -22.70 -14.58
N THR A 245 24.87 -21.65 -14.12
CA THR A 245 25.46 -20.64 -13.22
C THR A 245 26.09 -21.31 -11.99
N VAL A 246 27.38 -21.06 -11.76
CA VAL A 246 28.12 -21.60 -10.61
C VAL A 246 27.86 -20.72 -9.40
N TRP A 247 27.21 -21.27 -8.38
CA TRP A 247 26.97 -20.60 -7.12
C TRP A 247 28.17 -20.78 -6.18
N ASN A 248 28.50 -19.72 -5.44
CA ASN A 248 29.53 -19.72 -4.40
C ASN A 248 28.98 -20.07 -3.01
N PHE A 249 27.72 -20.50 -2.95
CA PHE A 249 27.05 -21.04 -1.77
C PHE A 249 26.40 -22.37 -2.13
N GLY A 250 26.30 -23.26 -1.14
CA GLY A 250 25.50 -24.47 -1.27
C GLY A 250 24.02 -24.17 -1.02
N PRO A 251 23.10 -25.04 -1.47
CA PRO A 251 21.71 -24.96 -1.03
C PRO A 251 21.66 -24.97 0.50
N ALA A 252 20.72 -24.22 1.08
CA ALA A 252 20.43 -24.33 2.51
C ALA A 252 20.11 -25.79 2.83
N ALA A 253 20.52 -26.28 4.00
CA ALA A 253 20.22 -27.64 4.39
C ALA A 253 18.71 -27.86 4.34
N ASP A 254 18.25 -28.88 3.61
CA ASP A 254 16.85 -29.27 3.60
C ASP A 254 16.40 -29.46 5.05
N SER A 255 15.40 -28.68 5.48
CA SER A 255 14.68 -29.03 6.69
C SER A 255 13.90 -30.30 6.39
N THR A 256 14.46 -31.46 6.74
CA THR A 256 13.84 -32.77 6.56
C THR A 256 12.61 -33.00 7.44
N ASP A 257 12.03 -31.95 8.02
CA ASP A 257 10.87 -32.06 8.89
C ASP A 257 9.59 -32.16 8.04
N GLN A 258 9.42 -33.31 7.38
CA GLN A 258 8.20 -33.70 6.67
C GLN A 258 7.09 -34.17 7.64
N SER A 259 7.27 -34.01 8.95
CA SER A 259 6.36 -34.54 9.98
C SER A 259 4.93 -33.99 9.92
N GLY A 260 4.68 -32.90 9.17
CA GLY A 260 3.35 -32.34 8.93
C GLY A 260 2.57 -32.97 7.76
N ALA A 261 3.22 -33.70 6.85
CA ALA A 261 2.58 -34.16 5.61
C ALA A 261 1.73 -35.43 5.79
N GLU A 262 1.95 -36.21 6.85
CA GLU A 262 1.23 -37.48 7.09
C GLU A 262 -0.26 -37.32 7.43
N GLY A 263 -0.75 -36.09 7.62
CA GLY A 263 -2.14 -35.78 7.94
C GLY A 263 -3.00 -35.32 6.77
N LEU A 264 -2.41 -35.05 5.59
CA LEU A 264 -3.11 -34.38 4.49
C LEU A 264 -3.69 -35.32 3.41
N SER A 265 -4.00 -36.57 3.77
CA SER A 265 -4.57 -37.54 2.83
C SER A 265 -6.09 -37.39 2.73
N GLY A 266 -6.58 -37.00 1.55
CA GLY A 266 -7.99 -37.07 1.17
C GLY A 266 -8.47 -35.84 0.42
N PHE A 267 -9.43 -36.03 -0.49
CA PHE A 267 -10.10 -34.95 -1.22
C PHE A 267 -10.57 -33.83 -0.28
N TYR A 268 -9.84 -32.72 -0.28
CA TYR A 268 -10.28 -31.52 0.41
C TYR A 268 -11.50 -30.99 -0.32
N ARG A 269 -12.68 -31.13 0.30
CA ARG A 269 -13.83 -30.29 -0.01
C ARG A 269 -13.55 -28.89 0.53
N SER A 270 -12.54 -28.21 -0.01
CA SER A 270 -12.28 -26.83 0.36
C SER A 270 -13.33 -25.94 -0.29
N ARG A 271 -13.81 -24.97 0.49
CA ARG A 271 -14.39 -23.77 -0.09
C ARG A 271 -13.18 -23.03 -0.67
N PRO A 272 -13.09 -22.83 -2.00
CA PRO A 272 -11.93 -22.17 -2.58
C PRO A 272 -11.72 -20.83 -1.89
N LEU A 273 -10.48 -20.56 -1.49
CA LEU A 273 -10.12 -19.25 -0.99
C LEU A 273 -10.38 -18.24 -2.11
N PRO A 274 -10.79 -17.00 -1.79
CA PRO A 274 -10.92 -15.97 -2.82
C PRO A 274 -9.56 -15.74 -3.47
N LYS A 275 -9.39 -16.19 -4.71
CA LYS A 275 -8.19 -15.98 -5.54
C LYS A 275 -8.34 -14.71 -6.38
N PRO A 276 -7.24 -14.00 -6.69
CA PRO A 276 -7.25 -12.92 -7.68
C PRO A 276 -7.75 -13.44 -9.03
N SER A 277 -8.27 -12.56 -9.89
CA SER A 277 -8.62 -12.96 -11.25
C SER A 277 -7.42 -13.55 -11.98
N GLU A 278 -7.65 -14.66 -12.69
CA GLU A 278 -6.65 -15.30 -13.57
C GLU A 278 -6.14 -14.36 -14.67
N PHE A 279 -6.91 -13.32 -15.02
CA PHE A 279 -6.55 -12.33 -16.03
C PHE A 279 -5.68 -11.18 -15.49
N LEU A 280 -5.40 -11.12 -14.18
CA LEU A 280 -4.45 -10.16 -13.64
C LEU A 280 -3.03 -10.60 -14.01
N GLY A 281 -2.20 -9.65 -14.45
CA GLY A 281 -0.87 -9.92 -14.95
C GLY A 281 -0.06 -8.64 -15.05
N SER A 282 1.04 -8.68 -15.78
CA SER A 282 1.81 -7.49 -16.10
C SER A 282 2.63 -7.78 -17.34
N ASN A 283 2.94 -6.74 -18.11
CA ASN A 283 3.88 -6.87 -19.22
C ASN A 283 5.17 -6.14 -18.88
N ASN A 284 6.29 -6.69 -19.33
CA ASN A 284 7.51 -5.94 -19.54
C ASN A 284 8.27 -6.47 -20.75
N TRP A 285 9.04 -5.60 -21.37
CA TRP A 285 10.04 -6.00 -22.36
C TRP A 285 11.19 -5.00 -22.37
N ALA A 286 12.39 -5.51 -22.61
CA ALA A 286 13.59 -4.72 -22.77
C ALA A 286 14.19 -5.02 -24.15
N LEU A 287 14.52 -3.98 -24.89
CA LEU A 287 15.14 -4.06 -26.20
C LEU A 287 16.55 -3.46 -26.14
N ALA A 288 17.54 -4.26 -26.50
CA ALA A 288 18.92 -3.79 -26.59
C ALA A 288 19.06 -2.73 -27.68
N GLY A 289 19.95 -1.75 -27.48
CA GLY A 289 20.21 -0.68 -28.46
C GLY A 289 20.61 -1.18 -29.85
N SER A 290 21.25 -2.35 -29.95
CA SER A 290 21.55 -3.00 -31.23
C SER A 290 20.31 -3.40 -32.05
N LYS A 291 19.12 -3.34 -31.45
CA LYS A 291 17.83 -3.63 -32.07
C LYS A 291 16.93 -2.39 -32.21
N THR A 292 17.43 -1.20 -31.88
CA THR A 292 16.69 0.08 -32.02
C THR A 292 17.30 0.95 -33.12
N ALA A 293 16.51 1.87 -33.67
CA ALA A 293 16.94 2.68 -34.81
C ALA A 293 18.02 3.72 -34.45
N ASP A 294 18.00 4.23 -33.21
CA ASP A 294 18.90 5.26 -32.69
C ASP A 294 20.03 4.68 -31.82
N GLY A 295 20.03 3.37 -31.57
CA GLY A 295 21.01 2.71 -30.72
C GLY A 295 20.73 2.79 -29.22
N ALA A 296 19.65 3.46 -28.79
CA ALA A 296 19.29 3.57 -27.38
C ALA A 296 18.47 2.34 -26.94
N PRO A 297 18.72 1.75 -25.75
CA PRO A 297 17.87 0.67 -25.24
C PRO A 297 16.46 1.18 -24.92
N ILE A 298 15.45 0.32 -25.08
CA ILE A 298 14.06 0.62 -24.72
C ILE A 298 13.63 -0.32 -23.61
N LEU A 299 13.04 0.23 -22.54
CA LEU A 299 12.30 -0.53 -21.54
C LEU A 299 10.83 -0.13 -21.62
N CYS A 300 9.93 -1.12 -21.62
CA CYS A 300 8.53 -0.89 -21.35
C CYS A 300 8.11 -1.73 -20.15
N ASN A 301 7.46 -1.10 -19.18
CA ASN A 301 6.87 -1.76 -18.03
C ASN A 301 5.42 -1.33 -17.87
N ASP A 302 4.53 -2.30 -17.77
CA ASP A 302 3.07 -2.12 -17.83
C ASP A 302 2.41 -3.04 -16.79
N PRO A 303 2.43 -2.64 -15.49
CA PRO A 303 1.88 -3.45 -14.41
C PRO A 303 0.34 -3.40 -14.40
N HIS A 304 -0.33 -4.56 -14.40
CA HIS A 304 -1.79 -4.63 -14.30
C HIS A 304 -2.25 -5.07 -12.91
N LEU A 305 -2.67 -4.09 -12.12
CA LEU A 305 -3.30 -4.31 -10.83
C LEU A 305 -4.80 -4.01 -10.93
N GLU A 306 -5.56 -4.39 -9.89
CA GLU A 306 -6.95 -3.99 -9.77
C GLU A 306 -7.09 -2.47 -9.83
N LEU A 307 -8.07 -1.98 -10.61
CA LEU A 307 -8.33 -0.55 -10.70
C LEU A 307 -9.00 -0.07 -9.42
N THR A 308 -8.30 0.81 -8.69
CA THR A 308 -8.78 1.42 -7.46
C THR A 308 -8.93 2.92 -7.61
N LEU A 309 -9.81 3.50 -6.77
CA LEU A 309 -9.90 4.95 -6.58
C LEU A 309 -9.68 5.26 -5.09
N PRO A 310 -8.58 5.92 -4.71
CA PRO A 310 -7.47 6.38 -5.55
C PRO A 310 -6.64 5.26 -6.19
N ALA A 311 -5.91 5.58 -7.26
CA ALA A 311 -4.98 4.66 -7.90
C ALA A 311 -3.86 4.23 -6.95
N ILE A 312 -3.34 3.01 -7.14
CA ILE A 312 -2.26 2.43 -6.32
C ILE A 312 -0.94 3.19 -6.50
N TRP A 313 -0.62 3.57 -7.74
CA TRP A 313 0.63 4.25 -8.07
C TRP A 313 0.50 5.77 -7.91
N TYR A 314 1.56 6.38 -7.38
CA TYR A 314 1.72 7.82 -7.28
C TYR A 314 2.95 8.26 -8.07
N GLU A 315 2.76 9.06 -9.11
CA GLU A 315 3.83 9.56 -9.99
C GLU A 315 4.57 10.71 -9.30
N VAL A 316 5.90 10.70 -9.34
CA VAL A 316 6.76 11.73 -8.71
C VAL A 316 8.17 11.71 -9.30
N GLN A 317 8.81 12.88 -9.35
CA GLN A 317 10.26 13.01 -9.57
C GLN A 317 10.96 13.38 -8.27
N LEU A 318 12.11 12.78 -8.01
CA LEU A 318 13.05 13.19 -6.98
C LEU A 318 14.34 13.65 -7.65
N HIS A 319 14.78 14.87 -7.36
CA HIS A 319 15.98 15.47 -7.92
C HIS A 319 16.87 16.06 -6.82
N THR A 320 18.12 15.63 -6.79
CA THR A 320 19.23 16.11 -5.97
C THR A 320 20.50 16.16 -6.82
N PRO A 321 21.59 16.80 -6.34
CA PRO A 321 22.86 16.82 -7.08
C PRO A 321 23.40 15.42 -7.43
N GLU A 322 23.11 14.41 -6.60
CA GLU A 322 23.55 13.02 -6.76
C GLU A 322 22.48 12.06 -7.30
N PHE A 323 21.20 12.46 -7.30
CA PHE A 323 20.09 11.57 -7.62
C PHE A 323 18.99 12.29 -8.39
N ASN A 324 18.71 11.85 -9.62
CA ASN A 324 17.57 12.35 -10.38
C ASN A 324 16.80 11.17 -10.97
N ALA A 325 15.60 10.90 -10.46
CA ALA A 325 14.79 9.81 -10.97
C ALA A 325 13.31 10.18 -11.03
N TYR A 326 12.64 9.67 -12.07
CA TYR A 326 11.23 9.85 -12.33
C TYR A 326 10.53 8.50 -12.37
N GLY A 327 9.34 8.40 -11.78
CA GLY A 327 8.58 7.17 -11.84
C GLY A 327 7.39 7.18 -10.91
N VAL A 328 7.07 6.01 -10.36
CA VAL A 328 5.96 5.83 -9.43
C VAL A 328 6.40 5.22 -8.10
N CYS A 329 5.77 5.67 -7.03
CA CYS A 329 5.88 5.08 -5.70
C CYS A 329 4.52 4.51 -5.24
N LEU A 330 4.58 3.71 -4.18
CA LEU A 330 3.39 3.27 -3.45
C LEU A 330 3.15 4.29 -2.31
N PRO A 331 1.95 4.90 -2.19
CA PRO A 331 1.67 5.84 -1.10
C PRO A 331 1.98 5.25 0.27
N GLY A 332 2.89 5.88 1.02
CA GLY A 332 3.37 5.38 2.31
C GLY A 332 4.69 4.62 2.26
N VAL A 333 5.31 4.48 1.08
CA VAL A 333 6.64 3.90 0.89
C VAL A 333 7.56 4.93 0.23
N PRO A 334 8.76 5.21 0.80
CA PRO A 334 9.68 6.19 0.24
C PRO A 334 10.30 5.73 -1.09
N ALA A 335 10.86 6.69 -1.82
CA ALA A 335 11.54 6.51 -3.10
C ALA A 335 10.63 5.95 -4.21
N LEU A 336 11.21 5.43 -5.28
CA LEU A 336 10.51 4.98 -6.48
C LEU A 336 10.54 3.45 -6.57
N MET A 337 9.40 2.86 -6.88
CA MET A 337 9.25 1.41 -7.07
C MET A 337 9.49 1.01 -8.53
N ILE A 338 8.98 1.80 -9.45
CA ILE A 338 9.16 1.68 -10.91
C ILE A 338 9.60 3.04 -11.40
N GLY A 339 10.59 3.11 -12.29
CA GLY A 339 11.07 4.40 -12.76
C GLY A 339 12.27 4.33 -13.69
N PHE A 340 12.84 5.49 -13.94
CA PHE A 340 14.04 5.67 -14.71
C PHE A 340 14.81 6.91 -14.25
N ASN A 341 16.08 6.94 -14.61
CA ASN A 341 16.95 8.11 -14.52
C ASN A 341 17.71 8.27 -15.84
N GLU A 342 18.73 9.13 -15.87
CA GLU A 342 19.53 9.41 -17.06
C GLU A 342 20.35 8.22 -17.56
N GLN A 343 20.54 7.18 -16.74
CA GLN A 343 21.44 6.06 -17.01
C GLN A 343 20.75 4.69 -17.06
N VAL A 344 19.65 4.52 -16.33
CA VAL A 344 18.95 3.22 -16.20
C VAL A 344 17.44 3.42 -16.07
N ALA A 345 16.69 2.44 -16.56
CA ALA A 345 15.27 2.28 -16.31
C ALA A 345 15.01 0.90 -15.68
N TRP A 346 14.03 0.81 -14.80
CA TRP A 346 13.63 -0.44 -14.14
C TRP A 346 12.12 -0.52 -14.00
N GLY A 347 11.63 -1.75 -13.92
CA GLY A 347 10.22 -2.04 -13.79
C GLY A 347 9.99 -3.40 -13.16
N LEU A 348 8.73 -3.69 -12.86
CA LEU A 348 8.33 -4.87 -12.10
C LEU A 348 7.17 -5.57 -12.80
N THR A 349 7.20 -6.90 -12.82
CA THR A 349 6.09 -7.76 -13.26
C THR A 349 5.92 -8.88 -12.25
N ASN A 350 4.67 -9.27 -11.97
CA ASN A 350 4.42 -10.42 -11.12
C ASN A 350 4.85 -11.70 -11.85
N VAL A 351 5.69 -12.53 -11.22
CA VAL A 351 6.18 -13.79 -11.79
C VAL A 351 5.16 -14.92 -11.65
N GLY A 352 4.16 -14.74 -10.75
CA GLY A 352 3.10 -15.72 -10.51
C GLY A 352 3.55 -17.01 -9.82
N GLN A 353 4.75 -17.02 -9.24
CA GLN A 353 5.28 -18.17 -8.51
C GLN A 353 4.56 -18.30 -7.16
N ASP A 354 4.24 -19.54 -6.80
CA ASP A 354 3.71 -19.85 -5.48
C ASP A 354 4.80 -19.64 -4.43
N VAL A 355 4.50 -18.78 -3.46
CA VAL A 355 5.37 -18.43 -2.34
C VAL A 355 4.57 -18.37 -1.04
N LEU A 356 3.40 -19.05 -1.01
CA LEU A 356 2.47 -19.05 0.09
C LEU A 356 2.12 -20.50 0.48
N ASP A 357 2.63 -20.95 1.63
CA ASP A 357 2.29 -22.25 2.19
C ASP A 357 1.13 -22.13 3.21
N TRP A 358 0.25 -23.14 3.29
CA TRP A 358 -0.91 -23.19 4.19
C TRP A 358 -0.81 -24.18 5.36
#